data_AF-A0A090L1I8-F1
#
_entry.id   AF-A0A090L1I8-F1
#
_cell.length_a   1.000
_cell.length_b   1.000
_cell.length_c   1.000
_cell.angle_alpha   90.00
_cell.angle_beta   90.00
_cell.angle_gamma   90.00
#
_symmetry.space_group_name_H-M   'P 1'
#
loop_
_entity.id
_entity.type
_entity.pdbx_description
1 polymer ?
#
loop_
_entity_poly.entity_id
_entity_poly.type
_entity_poly.pdbx_seq_one_letter_code
_entity_poly.pdbx_strand_id
1 'polypeptide(L)'
;MPQYNMHTFKIPWTQNEILGITPSKNLTIINIQKNTLADGIFKIGDKICNINGKNILRLYELENLLNEFNDVLYITVERNEEQENILKKQLSFIGEDDCNIVKREGFDYFVERMYTKYQRKFRLKDFKNRVIISKIKMNNDGMGNIEIGDQICSVNNMPVTDKKVCKRLLNHFLMDESEVSLIIGRPISDSAIEEINGILRKKKYYPTSIKMNDDVKEIVKRECKRIHQNDIKDITGILSNGLGGEYQSVSFDTTIQEFKIACDTEGRRLKKVKKKFY
;
A
#
# COMPACT_ATOMS: atom_id res chain seq x y z
N MET A 1 11.98 27.52 -27.33
CA MET A 1 11.41 26.73 -28.44
C MET A 1 11.69 25.28 -28.12
N PRO A 2 10.68 24.41 -27.96
CA PRO A 2 10.93 23.01 -27.65
C PRO A 2 11.77 22.41 -28.78
N GLN A 3 12.89 21.80 -28.40
CA GLN A 3 13.86 21.24 -29.32
C GLN A 3 13.39 19.83 -29.66
N TYR A 4 12.78 19.65 -30.84
CA TYR A 4 12.31 18.34 -31.28
C TYR A 4 13.49 17.55 -31.84
N ASN A 5 13.80 16.43 -31.19
CA ASN A 5 14.85 15.53 -31.65
C ASN A 5 14.22 14.38 -32.46
N MET A 6 14.42 14.42 -33.78
CA MET A 6 14.01 13.32 -34.67
C MET A 6 15.00 12.16 -34.55
N HIS A 7 14.48 10.96 -34.29
CA HIS A 7 15.25 9.73 -34.22
C HIS A 7 14.70 8.71 -35.21
N THR A 8 15.58 8.08 -35.99
CA THR A 8 15.21 7.01 -36.92
C THR A 8 15.76 5.68 -36.41
N PHE A 9 14.88 4.73 -36.18
CA PHE A 9 15.21 3.39 -35.70
C PHE A 9 15.04 2.37 -36.81
N LYS A 10 15.99 1.43 -36.90
CA LYS A 10 15.96 0.29 -37.82
C LYS A 10 15.54 -0.95 -37.04
N ILE A 11 14.39 -1.52 -37.39
CA ILE A 11 13.81 -2.67 -36.70
C ILE A 11 13.65 -3.81 -37.71
N PRO A 12 14.20 -5.01 -37.42
CA PRO A 12 13.91 -6.19 -38.22
C PRO A 12 12.43 -6.53 -38.08
N TRP A 13 11.71 -6.62 -39.19
CA TRP A 13 10.26 -6.79 -39.19
C TRP A 13 9.90 -8.05 -39.95
N THR A 14 9.17 -8.95 -39.28
CA THR A 14 8.58 -10.12 -39.93
C THR A 14 7.07 -9.98 -40.01
N GLN A 15 6.49 -10.41 -41.14
CA GLN A 15 5.06 -10.31 -41.39
C GLN A 15 4.28 -11.12 -40.31
N ASN A 16 3.29 -10.49 -39.67
CA ASN A 16 2.51 -10.98 -38.50
C ASN A 16 3.19 -10.90 -37.12
N GLU A 17 4.35 -10.27 -36.98
CA GLU A 17 4.96 -10.03 -35.68
C GLU A 17 4.32 -8.84 -34.96
N ILE A 18 4.16 -8.93 -33.63
CA ILE A 18 3.57 -7.86 -32.84
C ILE A 18 4.68 -6.88 -32.46
N LEU A 19 4.64 -5.65 -33.01
CA LEU A 19 5.60 -4.59 -32.66
C LEU A 19 5.58 -4.28 -31.15
N GLY A 20 4.44 -4.47 -30.49
CA GLY A 20 4.28 -4.30 -29.04
C GLY A 20 4.00 -2.85 -28.61
N ILE A 21 3.58 -1.99 -29.54
CA ILE A 21 3.29 -0.58 -29.29
C ILE A 21 1.78 -0.34 -29.36
N THR A 22 1.25 0.45 -28.43
CA THR A 22 -0.12 0.96 -28.50
C THR A 22 -0.09 2.47 -28.75
N PRO A 23 -0.23 2.92 -30.01
CA PRO A 23 -0.29 4.33 -30.35
C PRO A 23 -1.68 4.94 -30.07
N SER A 24 -1.69 6.22 -29.71
CA SER A 24 -2.88 7.07 -29.61
C SER A 24 -3.44 7.42 -30.99
N LYS A 25 -4.64 8.02 -31.04
CA LYS A 25 -5.23 8.57 -32.28
C LYS A 25 -4.33 9.57 -33.00
N ASN A 26 -3.43 10.23 -32.26
CA ASN A 26 -2.44 11.19 -32.77
C ASN A 26 -1.05 10.58 -33.02
N LEU A 27 -0.94 9.24 -33.09
CA LEU A 27 0.31 8.49 -33.33
C LEU A 27 1.38 8.63 -32.23
N THR A 28 1.00 9.14 -31.05
CA THR A 28 1.85 9.15 -29.85
C THR A 28 1.82 7.80 -29.17
N ILE A 29 2.99 7.24 -28.83
CA ILE A 29 3.11 5.97 -28.13
C ILE A 29 2.62 6.14 -26.69
N ILE A 30 1.52 5.45 -26.35
CA ILE A 30 0.94 5.46 -24.99
C ILE A 30 1.52 4.32 -24.17
N ASN A 31 1.62 3.13 -24.78
CA ASN A 31 2.05 1.93 -24.08
C ASN A 31 3.03 1.13 -24.92
N ILE A 32 3.98 0.50 -24.23
CA ILE A 32 4.99 -0.40 -24.80
C ILE A 32 4.93 -1.69 -24.00
N GLN A 33 4.68 -2.80 -24.68
CA GLN A 33 4.63 -4.13 -24.07
C GLN A 33 6.04 -4.61 -23.74
N LYS A 34 6.25 -5.04 -22.50
CA LYS A 34 7.52 -5.62 -22.05
C LYS A 34 7.84 -6.90 -22.83
N ASN A 35 9.11 -7.15 -23.13
CA ASN A 35 9.60 -8.29 -23.92
C ASN A 35 9.21 -8.29 -25.41
N THR A 36 8.92 -7.12 -26.00
CA THR A 36 8.66 -6.99 -27.45
C THR A 36 9.77 -6.23 -28.17
N LEU A 37 9.77 -6.20 -29.51
CA LEU A 37 10.76 -5.46 -30.30
C LEU A 37 10.77 -3.95 -30.00
N ALA A 38 9.65 -3.40 -29.53
CA ALA A 38 9.57 -2.01 -29.13
C ALA A 38 10.17 -1.71 -27.74
N ASP A 39 10.37 -2.74 -26.92
CA ASP A 39 10.93 -2.62 -25.58
C ASP A 39 12.42 -2.24 -25.67
N GLY A 40 12.77 -1.07 -25.11
CA GLY A 40 14.12 -0.51 -25.16
C GLY A 40 14.46 0.34 -26.39
N ILE A 41 13.71 0.25 -27.50
CA ILE A 41 13.92 1.10 -28.70
C ILE A 41 13.09 2.39 -28.59
N PHE A 42 11.80 2.23 -28.30
CA PHE A 42 10.87 3.35 -28.18
C PHE A 42 10.70 3.77 -26.74
N LYS A 43 10.28 5.02 -26.55
CA LYS A 43 9.87 5.55 -25.26
C LYS A 43 8.42 5.98 -25.31
N ILE A 44 7.79 5.87 -24.14
CA ILE A 44 6.44 6.41 -23.92
C ILE A 44 6.44 7.91 -24.17
N GLY A 45 5.53 8.37 -25.04
CA GLY A 45 5.46 9.76 -25.48
C GLY A 45 6.20 10.07 -26.78
N ASP A 46 6.96 9.12 -27.34
CA ASP A 46 7.49 9.27 -28.70
C ASP A 46 6.31 9.37 -29.70
N LYS A 47 6.38 10.32 -30.63
CA LYS A 47 5.37 10.49 -31.68
C LYS A 47 5.88 9.93 -32.99
N ILE A 48 5.14 8.99 -33.58
CA ILE A 48 5.51 8.39 -34.87
C ILE A 48 5.17 9.37 -35.98
N CYS A 49 6.17 9.76 -36.76
CA CYS A 49 5.99 10.66 -37.90
C CYS A 49 6.05 9.89 -39.22
N ASN A 50 7.06 9.01 -39.37
CA ASN A 50 7.33 8.35 -40.64
C ASN A 50 7.64 6.86 -40.45
N ILE A 51 7.22 6.05 -41.43
CA ILE A 51 7.64 4.65 -41.58
C ILE A 51 8.15 4.44 -43.01
N ASN A 52 9.38 3.94 -43.15
CA ASN A 52 10.03 3.65 -44.43
C ASN A 52 9.97 4.83 -45.43
N GLY A 53 10.09 6.06 -44.92
CA GLY A 53 10.05 7.28 -45.73
C GLY A 53 8.65 7.77 -46.11
N LYS A 54 7.57 7.09 -45.71
CA LYS A 54 6.19 7.57 -45.85
C LYS A 54 5.75 8.29 -44.58
N ASN A 55 5.25 9.52 -44.72
CA ASN A 55 4.67 10.28 -43.61
C ASN A 55 3.30 9.70 -43.24
N ILE A 56 3.02 9.60 -41.95
CA ILE A 56 1.78 9.04 -41.43
C ILE A 56 1.08 10.10 -40.60
N LEU A 57 -0.22 10.27 -40.84
CA LEU A 57 -1.06 11.20 -40.07
C LEU A 57 -2.14 10.47 -39.26
N ARG A 58 -2.52 9.25 -39.66
CA ARG A 58 -3.61 8.48 -39.03
C ARG A 58 -3.20 7.05 -38.70
N LEU A 59 -3.84 6.48 -37.68
CA LEU A 59 -3.64 5.08 -37.25
C LEU A 59 -3.88 4.04 -38.36
N TYR A 60 -4.89 4.26 -39.22
CA TYR A 60 -5.19 3.33 -40.31
C TYR A 60 -4.05 3.23 -41.34
N GLU A 61 -3.36 4.33 -41.59
CA GLU A 61 -2.20 4.36 -42.49
C GLU A 61 -1.02 3.59 -41.88
N LEU A 62 -0.86 3.65 -40.56
CA LEU A 62 0.15 2.88 -39.82
C LEU A 62 -0.05 1.37 -40.01
N GLU A 63 -1.27 0.88 -39.77
CA GLU A 63 -1.62 -0.55 -39.86
C GLU A 63 -1.45 -1.08 -41.29
N ASN A 64 -1.91 -0.31 -42.30
CA ASN A 64 -1.73 -0.69 -43.69
C ASN A 64 -0.25 -0.76 -44.08
N LEU A 65 0.57 0.19 -43.63
CA LEU A 65 2.00 0.21 -43.94
C LEU A 65 2.75 -0.93 -43.25
N LEU A 66 2.40 -1.29 -42.02
CA LEU A 66 2.96 -2.46 -41.33
C LEU A 66 2.68 -3.77 -42.07
N ASN A 67 1.55 -3.86 -42.78
CA ASN A 67 1.19 -5.03 -43.59
C ASN A 67 1.86 -5.07 -44.97
N GLU A 68 2.37 -3.94 -45.48
CA GLU A 68 3.02 -3.83 -46.80
C GLU A 68 4.52 -4.21 -46.79
N PHE A 69 5.19 -4.12 -45.63
CA PHE A 69 6.64 -4.32 -45.53
C PHE A 69 6.99 -5.69 -44.93
N ASN A 70 8.00 -6.36 -45.49
CA ASN A 70 8.31 -7.76 -45.15
C ASN A 70 9.71 -8.03 -44.57
N ASP A 71 10.58 -7.04 -44.38
CA ASP A 71 11.96 -7.29 -43.89
C ASP A 71 12.51 -6.15 -42.98
N VAL A 72 12.56 -4.97 -43.58
CA VAL A 72 13.07 -3.67 -43.12
C VAL A 72 12.06 -2.65 -42.56
N LEU A 73 11.96 -2.37 -41.25
CA LEU A 73 11.17 -1.21 -40.79
C LEU A 73 12.05 -0.07 -40.28
N TYR A 74 12.00 1.07 -40.97
CA TYR A 74 12.62 2.34 -40.57
C TYR A 74 11.55 3.26 -39.98
N ILE A 75 11.47 3.35 -38.66
CA ILE A 75 10.50 4.23 -37.99
C ILE A 75 11.22 5.51 -37.56
N THR A 76 10.73 6.66 -38.02
CA THR A 76 11.16 7.97 -37.54
C THR A 76 10.16 8.48 -36.51
N VAL A 77 10.66 8.76 -35.32
CA VAL A 77 9.90 9.32 -34.22
C VAL A 77 10.41 10.68 -33.81
N GLU A 78 9.49 11.53 -33.41
CA GLU A 78 9.72 12.80 -32.76
C GLU A 78 9.74 12.57 -31.25
N ARG A 79 10.93 12.73 -30.65
CA ARG A 79 11.12 12.60 -29.20
C ARG A 79 11.08 13.97 -28.54
N ASN A 80 10.19 14.12 -27.57
CA ASN A 80 10.08 15.31 -26.74
C ASN A 80 10.16 14.91 -25.26
N GLU A 81 11.25 15.32 -24.58
CA GLU A 81 11.51 14.99 -23.18
C GLU A 81 10.48 15.60 -22.21
N GLU A 82 9.90 16.76 -22.55
CA GLU A 82 8.86 17.39 -21.74
C GLU A 82 7.55 16.59 -21.81
N GLN A 83 7.17 16.13 -23.02
CA GLN A 83 6.01 15.27 -23.22
C GLN A 83 6.22 13.87 -22.67
N GLU A 84 7.44 13.31 -22.78
CA GLU A 84 7.83 12.06 -22.12
C GLU A 84 7.64 12.18 -20.60
N ASN A 85 8.08 13.28 -19.99
CA ASN A 85 7.91 13.49 -18.55
C ASN A 85 6.45 13.72 -18.14
N ILE A 86 5.66 14.43 -18.93
CA ILE A 86 4.22 14.62 -18.69
C ILE A 86 3.48 13.29 -18.82
N LEU A 87 3.75 12.54 -19.88
CA LEU A 87 3.10 11.25 -20.15
C LEU A 87 3.58 10.16 -19.21
N LYS A 88 4.86 10.11 -18.83
CA LYS A 88 5.36 9.25 -17.76
C LYS A 88 4.72 9.61 -16.43
N LYS A 89 4.59 10.90 -16.07
CA LYS A 89 3.85 11.33 -14.86
C LYS A 89 2.36 11.01 -14.92
N GLN A 90 1.75 10.93 -16.11
CA GLN A 90 0.37 10.52 -16.30
C GLN A 90 0.21 8.99 -16.30
N LEU A 91 1.18 8.24 -16.83
CA LEU A 91 1.14 6.79 -16.99
C LEU A 91 1.70 6.03 -15.78
N SER A 92 2.71 6.55 -15.07
CA SER A 92 3.09 6.06 -13.73
C SER A 92 1.97 6.28 -12.71
N PHE A 93 1.02 7.17 -13.02
CA PHE A 93 -0.19 7.40 -12.25
C PHE A 93 -1.34 6.43 -12.59
N ILE A 94 -1.30 5.80 -13.78
CA ILE A 94 -2.34 4.89 -14.29
C ILE A 94 -1.88 3.42 -14.24
N GLY A 95 -0.57 3.13 -14.18
CA GLY A 95 -0.03 1.78 -14.22
C GLY A 95 1.13 1.56 -13.26
N GLU A 96 0.87 0.76 -12.22
CA GLU A 96 1.79 -0.23 -11.64
C GLU A 96 3.08 0.21 -10.94
N ASP A 97 3.16 1.41 -10.35
CA ASP A 97 4.19 1.67 -9.34
C ASP A 97 3.63 1.39 -7.93
N ASP A 98 3.75 0.13 -7.50
CA ASP A 98 3.99 -0.34 -6.12
C ASP A 98 3.31 0.40 -4.96
N CYS A 99 2.04 0.76 -5.11
CA CYS A 99 1.21 0.74 -3.93
C CYS A 99 1.02 -0.71 -3.53
N ASN A 100 1.61 -1.09 -2.38
CA ASN A 100 1.48 -2.38 -1.71
C ASN A 100 0.03 -2.57 -1.21
N ILE A 101 -0.91 -2.42 -2.12
CA ILE A 101 -2.35 -2.40 -1.95
C ILE A 101 -2.84 -3.55 -2.81
N VAL A 102 -3.37 -4.57 -2.13
CA VAL A 102 -4.01 -5.71 -2.79
C VAL A 102 -5.26 -5.18 -3.49
N LYS A 103 -5.20 -5.08 -4.83
CA LYS A 103 -6.35 -4.75 -5.67
C LYS A 103 -7.41 -5.84 -5.48
N ARG A 104 -8.63 -5.43 -5.15
CA ARG A 104 -9.76 -6.34 -4.93
C ARG A 104 -10.59 -6.43 -6.20
N GLU A 105 -11.00 -7.64 -6.55
CA GLU A 105 -11.95 -7.88 -7.63
C GLU A 105 -13.27 -7.12 -7.37
N GLY A 106 -13.82 -6.52 -8.43
CA GLY A 106 -15.05 -5.72 -8.36
C GLY A 106 -14.88 -4.26 -7.96
N PHE A 107 -13.63 -3.79 -7.80
CA PHE A 107 -13.30 -2.37 -7.57
C PHE A 107 -12.39 -1.84 -8.68
N ASP A 108 -12.72 -0.64 -9.18
CA ASP A 108 -11.82 0.16 -10.00
C ASP A 108 -10.90 0.99 -9.12
N TYR A 109 -9.65 1.16 -9.51
CA TYR A 109 -8.70 1.97 -8.75
C TYR A 109 -8.20 3.11 -9.62
N PHE A 110 -8.39 4.33 -9.16
CA PHE A 110 -7.87 5.53 -9.80
C PHE A 110 -7.20 6.43 -8.77
N VAL A 111 -6.33 7.30 -9.25
CA VAL A 111 -5.60 8.24 -8.41
C VAL A 111 -6.15 9.64 -8.62
N GLU A 112 -6.53 10.31 -7.53
CA GLU A 112 -7.11 11.64 -7.53
C GLU A 112 -6.22 12.60 -6.75
N ARG A 113 -6.05 13.82 -7.27
CA ARG A 113 -5.26 14.87 -6.63
C ARG A 113 -6.18 15.91 -5.99
N MET A 114 -5.91 16.23 -4.74
CA MET A 114 -6.56 17.31 -4.01
C MET A 114 -5.57 18.43 -3.73
N TYR A 115 -6.04 19.68 -3.86
CA TYR A 115 -5.26 20.87 -3.52
C TYR A 115 -5.93 21.63 -2.37
N THR A 116 -5.11 22.28 -1.53
CA THR A 116 -5.57 23.03 -0.35
C THR A 116 -6.57 24.15 -0.67
N LYS A 117 -6.52 24.73 -1.87
CA LYS A 117 -7.50 25.74 -2.33
C LYS A 117 -8.93 25.21 -2.38
N TYR A 118 -9.11 23.91 -2.57
CA TYR A 118 -10.39 23.23 -2.62
C TYR A 118 -10.53 22.33 -1.38
N GLN A 119 -10.69 22.94 -0.20
CA GLN A 119 -10.93 22.19 1.04
C GLN A 119 -12.26 21.43 0.97
N ARG A 120 -12.25 20.24 0.35
CA ARG A 120 -13.39 19.33 0.35
C ARG A 120 -13.55 18.74 1.74
N LYS A 121 -14.63 19.11 2.42
CA LYS A 121 -14.98 18.51 3.71
C LYS A 121 -15.77 17.23 3.46
N PHE A 122 -15.09 16.09 3.36
CA PHE A 122 -15.73 14.77 3.36
C PHE A 122 -15.75 14.13 4.75
N ARG A 123 -16.81 13.37 5.03
CA ARG A 123 -16.96 12.54 6.23
C ARG A 123 -16.51 11.13 5.90
N LEU A 124 -15.50 10.67 6.64
CA LEU A 124 -14.97 9.32 6.54
C LEU A 124 -15.63 8.37 7.52
N LYS A 125 -15.78 7.11 7.11
CA LYS A 125 -16.24 5.99 7.90
C LYS A 125 -15.21 4.88 7.85
N ASP A 126 -14.93 4.29 9.00
CA ASP A 126 -14.04 3.16 9.19
C ASP A 126 -14.83 1.85 9.26
N PHE A 127 -14.40 0.85 8.50
CA PHE A 127 -14.98 -0.49 8.56
C PHE A 127 -13.96 -1.55 8.16
N LYS A 128 -13.68 -2.53 9.04
CA LYS A 128 -12.75 -3.65 8.80
C LYS A 128 -11.42 -3.20 8.16
N ASN A 129 -10.73 -2.25 8.79
CA ASN A 129 -9.46 -1.67 8.30
C ASN A 129 -9.57 -0.99 6.93
N ARG A 130 -10.76 -0.48 6.59
CA ARG A 130 -11.00 0.30 5.38
C ARG A 130 -11.58 1.65 5.73
N VAL A 131 -11.23 2.65 4.92
CA VAL A 131 -11.74 4.01 5.05
C VAL A 131 -12.62 4.30 3.84
N ILE A 132 -13.90 4.53 4.10
CA ILE A 132 -14.93 4.77 3.08
C ILE A 132 -15.47 6.18 3.23
N ILE A 133 -15.77 6.83 2.11
CA ILE A 133 -16.37 8.16 2.06
C ILE A 133 -17.88 8.04 2.32
N SER A 134 -18.32 8.57 3.45
CA SER A 134 -19.73 8.46 3.87
C SER A 134 -20.60 9.63 3.41
N LYS A 135 -20.06 10.85 3.45
CA LYS A 135 -20.77 12.05 3.01
C LYS A 135 -19.78 13.05 2.46
N ILE A 136 -20.14 13.76 1.40
CA ILE A 136 -19.35 14.85 0.85
C ILE A 136 -20.14 16.13 1.11
N LYS A 137 -19.51 17.16 1.69
CA LYS A 137 -20.10 18.50 1.73
C LYS A 137 -19.77 19.20 0.42
N MET A 138 -20.79 19.51 -0.37
CA MET A 138 -20.67 20.36 -1.56
C MET A 138 -20.48 21.81 -1.14
N ASN A 139 -19.22 22.22 -1.05
CA ASN A 139 -18.86 23.62 -0.92
C ASN A 139 -17.72 23.86 -1.93
N ASN A 140 -18.04 24.58 -3.00
CA ASN A 140 -17.24 24.96 -4.18
C ASN A 140 -17.14 23.95 -5.34
N ASP A 141 -17.24 24.52 -6.55
CA ASP A 141 -17.11 23.96 -7.91
C ASP A 141 -15.71 23.41 -8.21
N GLY A 142 -15.21 22.55 -7.34
CA GLY A 142 -14.21 21.57 -7.73
C GLY A 142 -14.92 20.24 -7.83
N MET A 143 -15.59 19.95 -8.96
CA MET A 143 -15.91 18.57 -9.32
C MET A 143 -14.58 17.83 -9.39
N GLY A 144 -14.31 17.00 -8.40
CA GLY A 144 -13.29 15.98 -8.55
C GLY A 144 -13.99 14.66 -8.38
N ASN A 145 -13.29 13.63 -8.83
CA ASN A 145 -13.88 12.36 -9.23
C ASN A 145 -14.30 11.50 -8.04
N ILE A 146 -14.62 12.12 -6.90
CA ILE A 146 -14.84 11.46 -5.62
C ILE A 146 -16.31 11.49 -5.29
N GLU A 147 -16.85 10.30 -5.06
CA GLU A 147 -18.25 10.06 -4.80
C GLU A 147 -18.47 9.42 -3.43
N ILE A 148 -19.73 9.37 -3.01
CA ILE A 148 -20.10 8.70 -1.77
C ILE A 148 -20.01 7.20 -2.02
N GLY A 149 -19.33 6.47 -1.12
CA GLY A 149 -19.09 5.03 -1.26
C GLY A 149 -17.69 4.69 -1.77
N ASP A 150 -16.95 5.67 -2.28
CA ASP A 150 -15.55 5.48 -2.67
C ASP A 150 -14.70 5.09 -1.44
N GLN A 151 -13.79 4.14 -1.64
CA GLN A 151 -12.84 3.68 -0.63
C GLN A 151 -11.50 4.37 -0.82
N ILE A 152 -10.99 5.03 0.22
CA ILE A 152 -9.63 5.58 0.22
C ILE A 152 -8.69 4.47 0.66
N CYS A 153 -7.76 4.08 -0.21
CA CYS A 153 -6.81 3.01 0.08
C CYS A 153 -5.46 3.55 0.57
N SER A 154 -4.98 4.64 -0.03
CA SER A 154 -3.74 5.31 0.38
C SER A 154 -3.79 6.82 0.17
N VAL A 155 -2.91 7.50 0.90
CA VAL A 155 -2.69 8.96 0.85
C VAL A 155 -1.19 9.18 0.64
N ASN A 156 -0.77 9.81 -0.45
CA ASN A 156 0.65 10.01 -0.81
C ASN A 156 1.47 8.72 -0.67
N ASN A 157 0.99 7.62 -1.26
CA ASN A 157 1.58 6.27 -1.19
C ASN A 157 1.63 5.63 0.21
N MET A 158 1.05 6.26 1.23
CA MET A 158 0.91 5.67 2.56
C MET A 158 -0.44 4.94 2.70
N PRO A 159 -0.46 3.63 2.96
CA PRO A 159 -1.72 2.89 3.11
C PRO A 159 -2.47 3.33 4.36
N VAL A 160 -3.79 3.42 4.26
CA VAL A 160 -4.64 3.91 5.34
C VAL A 160 -5.70 2.90 5.71
N THR A 161 -5.67 2.47 6.97
CA THR A 161 -6.65 1.52 7.54
C THR A 161 -7.72 2.22 8.39
N ASP A 162 -7.33 3.30 9.08
CA ASP A 162 -8.16 3.98 10.06
C ASP A 162 -8.58 5.39 9.64
N LYS A 163 -9.83 5.76 9.96
CA LYS A 163 -10.33 7.12 9.71
C LYS A 163 -9.50 8.21 10.40
N LYS A 164 -8.88 7.91 11.55
CA LYS A 164 -8.11 8.88 12.33
C LYS A 164 -6.75 9.13 11.69
N VAL A 165 -6.09 8.06 11.27
CA VAL A 165 -4.81 8.12 10.54
C VAL A 165 -5.02 8.87 9.23
N CYS A 166 -6.06 8.53 8.48
CA CYS A 166 -6.43 9.22 7.24
C CYS A 166 -6.51 10.75 7.40
N LYS A 167 -7.24 11.21 8.44
CA LYS A 167 -7.43 12.65 8.69
C LYS A 167 -6.14 13.34 9.09
N ARG A 168 -5.30 12.69 9.89
CA ARG A 168 -4.01 13.26 10.31
C ARG A 168 -3.09 13.43 9.10
N LEU A 169 -2.98 12.41 8.26
CA LEU A 169 -2.18 12.46 7.03
C LEU A 169 -2.70 13.54 6.08
N LEU A 170 -4.02 13.56 5.84
CA LEU A 170 -4.63 14.57 4.97
C LEU A 170 -4.36 15.99 5.47
N ASN A 171 -4.49 16.23 6.78
CA ASN A 171 -4.22 17.55 7.35
C ASN A 171 -2.73 17.92 7.27
N HIS A 172 -1.82 16.97 7.50
CA HIS A 172 -0.38 17.18 7.42
C HIS A 172 0.04 17.58 6.00
N PHE A 173 -0.33 16.77 5.00
CA PHE A 173 0.05 17.03 3.61
C PHE A 173 -0.63 18.27 3.01
N LEU A 174 -1.90 18.56 3.37
CA LEU A 174 -2.56 19.79 2.94
C LEU A 174 -1.94 21.06 3.56
N MET A 175 -1.37 20.96 4.77
CA MET A 175 -0.71 22.08 5.43
C MET A 175 0.70 22.31 4.88
N ASP A 176 1.45 21.23 4.62
CA ASP A 176 2.88 21.33 4.29
C ASP A 176 3.15 21.41 2.78
N GLU A 177 2.55 20.50 1.99
CA GLU A 177 2.82 20.38 0.55
C GLU A 177 1.75 21.06 -0.31
N SER A 178 0.61 21.42 0.28
CA SER A 178 -0.57 22.00 -0.38
C SER A 178 -1.23 21.15 -1.48
N GLU A 179 -0.69 19.96 -1.74
CA GLU A 179 -1.17 18.93 -2.67
C GLU A 179 -1.23 17.57 -1.94
N VAL A 180 -2.26 16.78 -2.25
CA VAL A 180 -2.41 15.40 -1.77
C VAL A 180 -2.84 14.51 -2.92
N SER A 181 -2.09 13.44 -3.14
CA SER A 181 -2.48 12.33 -4.01
C SER A 181 -3.20 11.25 -3.21
N LEU A 182 -4.34 10.79 -3.70
CA LEU A 182 -5.18 9.77 -3.07
C LEU A 182 -5.40 8.63 -4.05
N ILE A 183 -5.26 7.39 -3.58
CA ILE A 183 -5.71 6.22 -4.34
C ILE A 183 -7.10 5.85 -3.87
N ILE A 184 -8.03 5.87 -4.81
CA ILE A 184 -9.45 5.66 -4.58
C ILE A 184 -9.88 4.37 -5.26
N GLY A 185 -10.53 3.49 -4.51
CA GLY A 185 -11.20 2.29 -4.99
C GLY A 185 -12.70 2.54 -5.13
N ARG A 186 -13.21 2.55 -6.36
CA ARG A 186 -14.65 2.67 -6.68
C ARG A 186 -15.26 1.29 -6.90
N PRO A 187 -16.35 0.93 -6.20
CA PRO A 187 -17.03 -0.33 -6.47
C PRO A 187 -17.71 -0.30 -7.84
N ILE A 188 -17.39 -1.27 -8.72
CA ILE A 188 -18.07 -1.49 -10.01
C ILE A 188 -19.06 -2.66 -9.90
N SER A 189 -18.66 -3.74 -9.21
CA SER A 189 -19.48 -4.95 -9.11
C SER A 189 -20.70 -4.72 -8.22
N ASP A 190 -21.86 -5.25 -8.61
CA ASP A 190 -23.10 -5.17 -7.82
C ASP A 190 -22.91 -5.70 -6.39
N SER A 191 -22.17 -6.79 -6.22
CA SER A 191 -21.83 -7.34 -4.90
C SER A 191 -21.04 -6.35 -4.04
N ALA A 192 -20.08 -5.64 -4.64
CA ALA A 192 -19.28 -4.63 -3.97
C ALA A 192 -20.11 -3.39 -3.61
N ILE A 193 -21.00 -2.97 -4.50
CA ILE A 193 -21.91 -1.84 -4.28
C ILE A 193 -22.84 -2.13 -3.09
N GLU A 194 -23.43 -3.33 -3.03
CA GLU A 194 -24.26 -3.76 -1.90
C GLU A 194 -23.47 -3.82 -0.59
N GLU A 195 -22.23 -4.33 -0.62
CA GLU A 195 -21.34 -4.38 0.56
C GLU A 195 -21.12 -2.96 1.12
N ILE A 196 -20.72 -2.02 0.25
CA ILE A 196 -20.46 -0.62 0.62
C ILE A 196 -21.73 0.04 1.13
N ASN A 197 -22.87 -0.14 0.46
CA ASN A 197 -24.15 0.39 0.90
C ASN A 197 -24.57 -0.17 2.28
N GLY A 198 -24.37 -1.46 2.50
CA GLY A 198 -24.60 -2.11 3.79
C GLY A 198 -23.70 -1.53 4.89
N ILE A 199 -22.44 -1.24 4.58
CA ILE A 199 -21.51 -0.58 5.49
C ILE A 199 -21.98 0.84 5.80
N LEU A 200 -22.35 1.63 4.79
CA LEU A 200 -22.80 3.02 4.95
C LEU A 200 -24.05 3.13 5.84
N ARG A 201 -25.01 2.21 5.71
CA ARG A 201 -26.23 2.17 6.54
C ARG A 201 -25.97 1.82 8.02
N LYS A 202 -24.96 1.02 8.33
CA LYS A 202 -24.64 0.59 9.72
C LYS A 202 -24.19 1.77 10.59
N LYS A 203 -24.96 2.22 11.58
CA LYS A 203 -24.61 3.42 12.37
C LYS A 203 -23.28 3.29 13.13
N LYS A 204 -22.97 2.12 13.70
CA LYS A 204 -21.65 1.75 14.27
C LYS A 204 -21.56 0.22 14.30
N TYR A 205 -20.38 -0.34 14.01
CA TYR A 205 -20.07 -1.73 14.33
C TYR A 205 -19.52 -1.76 15.75
N TYR A 206 -20.41 -1.77 16.73
CA TYR A 206 -20.06 -2.53 17.91
C TYR A 206 -20.31 -3.99 17.50
N PRO A 207 -19.37 -4.93 17.66
CA PRO A 207 -19.82 -6.31 17.79
C PRO A 207 -20.93 -6.25 18.82
N THR A 208 -22.14 -6.71 18.48
CA THR A 208 -23.32 -6.64 19.33
C THR A 208 -22.88 -7.06 20.71
N SER A 209 -22.64 -6.09 21.60
CA SER A 209 -22.03 -6.38 22.88
C SER A 209 -23.14 -7.05 23.63
N ILE A 210 -23.05 -8.38 23.70
CA ILE A 210 -24.00 -9.22 24.41
C ILE A 210 -24.13 -8.58 25.78
N LYS A 211 -25.36 -8.23 26.14
CA LYS A 211 -25.63 -7.61 27.43
C LYS A 211 -25.14 -8.59 28.49
N MET A 212 -24.06 -8.24 29.18
CA MET A 212 -23.53 -9.05 30.27
C MET A 212 -24.65 -9.20 31.30
N ASN A 213 -24.87 -10.43 31.77
CA ASN A 213 -25.87 -10.69 32.80
C ASN A 213 -25.50 -9.91 34.08
N ASP A 214 -26.49 -9.50 34.87
CA ASP A 214 -26.24 -8.57 35.98
C ASP A 214 -25.33 -9.18 37.06
N ASP A 215 -25.43 -10.48 37.31
CA ASP A 215 -24.48 -11.26 38.14
C ASP A 215 -23.03 -11.12 37.65
N VAL A 216 -22.82 -11.28 36.34
CA VAL A 216 -21.48 -11.23 35.74
C VAL A 216 -20.92 -9.81 35.83
N LYS A 217 -21.77 -8.77 35.72
CA LYS A 217 -21.33 -7.38 35.95
C LYS A 217 -20.92 -7.15 37.39
N GLU A 218 -21.62 -7.74 38.35
CA GLU A 218 -21.29 -7.59 39.75
C GLU A 218 -19.96 -8.27 40.09
N ILE A 219 -19.74 -9.48 39.57
CA ILE A 219 -18.47 -10.22 39.70
C ILE A 219 -17.32 -9.41 39.08
N VAL A 220 -17.49 -8.90 37.86
CA VAL A 220 -16.45 -8.10 37.19
C VAL A 220 -16.17 -6.80 37.94
N LYS A 221 -17.19 -6.10 38.45
CA LYS A 221 -16.97 -4.91 39.28
C LYS A 221 -16.20 -5.22 40.56
N ARG A 222 -16.50 -6.34 41.21
CA ARG A 222 -15.82 -6.80 42.42
C ARG A 222 -14.35 -7.15 42.12
N GLU A 223 -14.09 -7.90 41.06
CA GLU A 223 -12.73 -8.26 40.64
C GLU A 223 -11.93 -7.08 40.14
N CYS A 224 -12.51 -6.17 39.35
CA CYS A 224 -11.82 -4.95 38.94
C CYS A 224 -11.43 -4.09 40.15
N LYS A 225 -12.31 -3.96 41.16
CA LYS A 225 -11.95 -3.29 42.42
C LYS A 225 -10.84 -4.02 43.17
N ARG A 226 -10.88 -5.35 43.21
CA ARG A 226 -9.82 -6.18 43.82
C ARG A 226 -8.47 -6.00 43.12
N ILE A 227 -8.45 -5.97 41.78
CA ILE A 227 -7.25 -5.74 40.96
C ILE A 227 -6.75 -4.29 41.07
N HIS A 228 -7.64 -3.32 41.26
CA HIS A 228 -7.25 -1.92 41.40
C HIS A 228 -6.78 -1.56 42.80
N GLN A 229 -7.27 -2.26 43.83
CA GLN A 229 -6.87 -2.09 45.23
C GLN A 229 -5.64 -2.93 45.58
N ASN A 230 -5.49 -4.11 44.98
CA ASN A 230 -4.27 -4.87 45.05
C ASN A 230 -3.36 -4.41 43.91
N ASP A 231 -2.31 -3.64 44.23
CA ASP A 231 -1.08 -3.76 43.46
C ASP A 231 -0.79 -5.25 43.38
N ILE A 232 -0.75 -5.78 42.16
CA ILE A 232 -0.58 -7.20 41.87
C ILE A 232 0.59 -7.66 42.73
N LYS A 233 0.32 -8.36 43.84
CA LYS A 233 1.36 -9.10 44.53
C LYS A 233 1.82 -10.09 43.49
N ASP A 234 3.06 -9.88 43.00
CA ASP A 234 3.73 -10.74 42.06
C ASP A 234 3.33 -12.17 42.39
N ILE A 235 2.71 -12.84 41.43
CA ILE A 235 2.27 -14.22 41.60
C ILE A 235 3.54 -14.99 41.87
N THR A 236 3.83 -15.20 43.15
CA THR A 236 4.94 -16.02 43.62
C THR A 236 4.71 -17.37 42.97
N GLY A 237 5.64 -17.78 42.09
CA GLY A 237 5.55 -19.07 41.44
C GLY A 237 5.31 -20.15 42.49
N ILE A 238 4.62 -21.21 42.12
CA ILE A 238 4.22 -22.29 43.05
C ILE A 238 5.46 -22.93 43.74
N LEU A 239 6.66 -22.62 43.25
CA LEU A 239 7.97 -23.04 43.77
C LEU A 239 8.76 -21.94 44.50
N SER A 240 8.28 -20.69 44.56
CA SER A 240 8.95 -19.64 45.33
C SER A 240 8.46 -19.69 46.76
N ASN A 241 9.33 -20.19 47.64
CA ASN A 241 9.11 -20.18 49.08
C ASN A 241 8.70 -18.78 49.54
N GLY A 242 7.47 -18.66 50.03
CA GLY A 242 6.99 -17.45 50.67
C GLY A 242 7.91 -17.07 51.83
N LEU A 243 8.09 -15.76 52.00
CA LEU A 243 8.80 -15.18 53.14
C LEU A 243 8.17 -15.68 54.45
N GLY A 244 8.83 -16.64 55.12
CA GLY A 244 8.50 -17.02 56.51
C GLY A 244 8.18 -18.49 56.80
N GLY A 245 8.42 -19.44 55.89
CA GLY A 245 8.40 -20.86 56.26
C GLY A 245 9.76 -21.33 56.75
N GLU A 246 9.84 -21.86 57.97
CA GLU A 246 11.04 -22.57 58.47
C GLU A 246 11.52 -23.56 57.41
N TYR A 247 12.79 -23.47 57.06
CA TYR A 247 13.42 -24.39 56.13
C TYR A 247 13.24 -25.82 56.67
N GLN A 248 12.43 -26.64 55.99
CA GLN A 248 12.49 -28.07 56.16
C GLN A 248 13.84 -28.51 55.55
N SER A 249 14.89 -28.49 56.37
CA SER A 249 16.20 -28.98 55.98
C SER A 249 16.08 -30.49 55.80
N VAL A 250 16.05 -30.94 54.54
CA VAL A 250 16.27 -32.34 54.23
C VAL A 250 17.74 -32.63 54.55
N SER A 251 17.99 -33.26 55.69
CA SER A 251 19.33 -33.75 56.05
C SER A 251 19.58 -35.06 55.30
N PHE A 252 20.60 -35.07 54.45
CA PHE A 252 21.13 -36.31 53.90
C PHE A 252 22.04 -36.97 54.93
N ASP A 253 21.96 -38.30 55.06
CA ASP A 253 22.83 -39.07 55.93
C ASP A 253 24.30 -38.75 55.62
N THR A 254 25.09 -38.54 56.66
CA THR A 254 26.47 -38.03 56.62
C THR A 254 27.51 -39.03 56.09
N THR A 255 27.06 -40.12 55.48
CA THR A 255 27.94 -41.14 54.90
C THR A 255 27.98 -41.03 53.38
N ILE A 256 28.47 -39.89 52.89
CA ILE A 256 28.83 -39.75 51.48
C ILE A 256 30.24 -40.34 51.31
N GLN A 257 30.36 -41.50 50.68
CA GLN A 257 31.65 -41.98 50.18
C GLN A 257 32.05 -41.13 48.96
N GLU A 258 32.85 -40.10 49.19
CA GLU A 258 33.43 -39.29 48.13
C GLU A 258 34.70 -39.96 47.58
N PHE A 259 34.65 -40.38 46.31
CA PHE A 259 35.85 -40.72 45.57
C PHE A 259 36.28 -39.53 44.72
N LYS A 260 37.40 -38.91 45.08
CA LYS A 260 38.03 -37.87 44.25
C LYS A 260 38.67 -38.51 43.02
N ILE A 261 38.05 -38.32 41.86
CA ILE A 261 38.71 -38.53 40.57
C ILE A 261 39.32 -37.17 40.17
N ALA A 262 40.62 -37.17 39.88
CA ALA A 262 41.44 -35.97 39.72
C ALA A 262 40.79 -34.90 38.81
N CYS A 263 40.80 -33.65 39.27
CA CYS A 263 40.30 -32.50 38.52
C CYS A 263 41.39 -31.42 38.46
N ASP A 264 41.86 -31.11 37.26
CA ASP A 264 43.00 -30.20 36.97
C ASP A 264 42.74 -28.70 37.26
N THR A 265 41.69 -28.39 38.01
CA THR A 265 41.26 -27.01 38.28
C THR A 265 40.93 -26.75 39.75
N GLU A 266 41.64 -27.38 40.68
CA GLU A 266 41.56 -26.97 42.09
C GLU A 266 42.13 -25.55 42.28
N GLY A 267 41.30 -24.62 42.80
CA GLY A 267 41.75 -23.32 43.32
C GLY A 267 41.28 -22.07 42.57
N ARG A 268 40.63 -22.16 41.40
CA ARG A 268 40.11 -20.96 40.71
C ARG A 268 38.59 -20.84 40.88
N ARG A 269 38.16 -19.90 41.75
CA ARG A 269 36.76 -19.47 41.79
C ARG A 269 36.44 -18.54 40.62
N LEU A 270 35.45 -18.91 39.81
CA LEU A 270 34.97 -18.09 38.70
C LEU A 270 34.37 -16.77 39.23
N LYS A 271 34.80 -15.64 38.66
CA LYS A 271 34.24 -14.32 38.95
C LYS A 271 33.13 -13.99 37.96
N LYS A 272 32.01 -13.44 38.45
CA LYS A 272 30.93 -12.95 37.60
C LYS A 272 31.37 -11.70 36.83
N VAL A 273 31.22 -11.74 35.52
CA VAL A 273 31.45 -10.58 34.63
C VAL A 273 30.17 -9.75 34.57
N LYS A 274 30.30 -8.42 34.70
CA LYS A 274 29.16 -7.50 34.54
C LYS A 274 28.75 -7.43 33.06
N LYS A 275 27.46 -7.66 32.78
CA LYS A 275 26.89 -7.45 31.45
C LYS A 275 26.96 -5.97 31.07
N LYS A 276 27.60 -5.66 29.93
CA LYS A 276 27.42 -4.38 29.26
C LYS A 276 26.16 -4.48 28.41
N PHE A 277 25.23 -3.57 28.64
CA PHE A 277 24.12 -3.33 27.72
C PHE A 277 24.68 -2.49 26.57
N TYR A 278 24.57 -3.01 25.36
CA TYR A 278 24.73 -2.24 24.12
C TYR A 278 23.38 -1.65 23.73
#